data_AF-A0A9E4XID4-F1
#
_entry.id   AF-A0A9E4XID4-F1
#
_cell.length_a   1.000
_cell.length_b   1.000
_cell.length_c   1.000
_cell.angle_alpha   90.00
_cell.angle_beta   90.00
_cell.angle_gamma   90.00
#
_symmetry.space_group_name_H-M   'P 1'
#
loop_
_entity.id
_entity.type
_entity.pdbx_description
1 polymer ?
#
loop_
_entity_poly.entity_id
_entity_poly.type
_entity_poly.pdbx_seq_one_letter_code
_entity_poly.pdbx_strand_id
1 'polypeptide(L)' 'VLHPGDTIRVYTDEIHAEHGGFSFGSGTAIWNNSQPDRAELRNPEGRAVTGRGYEPNTGCE' A
#
# COMPACT_ATOMS: atom_id res chain seq x y z
N VAL A 1 9.96 15.11 2.32
CA VAL A 1 8.75 15.95 2.47
C VAL A 1 7.94 15.79 1.19
N LEU A 2 6.61 15.67 1.28
CA LEU A 2 5.73 15.61 0.12
C LEU A 2 5.00 16.95 -0.01
N HIS A 3 4.99 17.52 -1.20
CA HIS A 3 4.24 18.73 -1.51
C HIS A 3 2.78 18.39 -1.86
N PRO A 4 1.86 19.37 -1.77
CA PRO A 4 0.49 19.17 -2.22
C PRO A 4 0.44 18.71 -3.68
N GLY A 5 -0.26 17.61 -3.95
CA GLY A 5 -0.39 17.02 -5.29
C GLY A 5 0.65 15.95 -5.62
N ASP A 6 1.69 15.78 -4.79
CA ASP A 6 2.67 14.71 -5.00
C ASP A 6 2.06 13.33 -4.80
N THR A 7 2.61 12.35 -5.52
CA THR A 7 2.25 10.93 -5.39
C THR A 7 3.51 10.11 -5.23
N ILE A 8 3.50 9.20 -4.26
CA ILE A 8 4.54 8.18 -4.08
C ILE A 8 3.95 6.79 -4.30
N ARG A 9 4.79 5.84 -4.69
CA ARG A 9 4.45 4.41 -4.73
C ARG A 9 5.42 3.65 -3.84
N VAL A 10 4.88 2.70 -3.09
CA VAL A 10 5.65 1.76 -2.26
C VAL A 10 5.50 0.39 -2.88
N TYR A 11 6.61 -0.24 -3.21
CA TYR A 11 6.64 -1.53 -3.89
C TYR A 11 6.94 -2.67 -2.93
N THR A 12 6.62 -3.90 -3.32
CA THR A 12 6.84 -5.09 -2.48
C THR A 12 8.32 -5.42 -2.37
N ASP A 13 9.04 -5.50 -3.50
CA ASP A 13 10.41 -6.01 -3.55
C ASP A 13 11.39 -5.11 -4.33
N GLU A 14 10.88 -4.23 -5.20
CA GLU A 14 11.71 -3.43 -6.11
C GLU A 14 11.83 -1.96 -5.67
N ILE A 15 12.97 -1.33 -5.97
CA ILE A 15 13.18 0.10 -5.71
C ILE A 15 13.04 0.87 -7.03
N HIS A 16 12.03 1.75 -7.08
CA HIS A 16 11.76 2.65 -8.21
C HIS A 16 12.00 4.10 -7.81
N ALA A 17 13.17 4.65 -8.11
CA ALA A 17 13.56 6.00 -7.72
C ALA A 17 12.63 7.09 -8.29
N GLU A 18 12.13 6.88 -9.50
CA GLU A 18 11.15 7.73 -10.20
C GLU A 18 9.78 7.81 -9.51
N HIS A 19 9.51 6.94 -8.53
CA HIS A 19 8.26 6.89 -7.77
C HIS A 19 8.44 7.14 -6.26
N GLY A 20 9.62 7.64 -5.88
CA GLY A 20 9.99 7.95 -4.50
C GLY A 20 10.94 6.94 -3.85
N GLY A 21 11.22 5.81 -4.51
CA GLY A 21 12.24 4.86 -4.06
C GLY A 21 11.88 4.03 -2.83
N PHE A 22 10.58 3.91 -2.51
CA PHE A 22 10.13 3.15 -1.34
C PHE A 22 9.79 1.70 -1.69
N SER A 23 10.26 0.78 -0.86
CA SER A 23 10.00 -0.66 -0.98
C SER A 23 9.87 -1.30 0.40
N PHE A 24 9.07 -2.36 0.52
CA PHE A 24 9.06 -3.23 1.68
C PHE A 24 10.27 -4.18 1.72
N GLY A 25 10.97 -4.36 0.59
CA GLY A 25 12.12 -5.26 0.48
C GLY A 25 11.76 -6.72 0.76
N SER A 26 10.52 -7.10 0.45
CA SER A 26 9.99 -8.44 0.68
C SER A 26 10.07 -9.26 -0.60
N GLY A 27 10.93 -10.29 -0.61
CA GLY A 27 11.01 -11.26 -1.70
C GLY A 27 9.78 -12.16 -1.86
N THR A 28 8.72 -11.94 -1.08
CA THR A 28 7.44 -12.62 -1.17
C THR A 28 6.29 -11.62 -1.30
N ALA A 29 5.21 -12.03 -1.97
CA ALA A 29 4.00 -11.22 -2.07
C ALA A 29 3.42 -10.92 -0.68
N ILE A 30 3.21 -9.64 -0.37
CA ILE A 30 2.68 -9.17 0.92
C ILE A 30 1.16 -8.98 0.90
N TRP A 31 0.54 -9.04 -0.28
CA TRP A 31 -0.90 -8.80 -0.49
C TRP A 31 -1.65 -10.08 -0.81
N ASN A 32 -2.69 -10.35 -0.02
CA ASN A 32 -3.68 -11.37 -0.29
C ASN A 32 -4.83 -10.77 -1.12
N ASN A 33 -5.01 -11.32 -2.32
CA ASN A 33 -6.11 -10.92 -3.22
C ASN A 33 -7.36 -11.80 -3.05
N SER A 34 -7.24 -12.98 -2.43
CA SER A 34 -8.35 -13.94 -2.27
C SER A 34 -9.20 -13.63 -1.04
N GLN A 35 -8.55 -13.28 0.07
CA GLN A 35 -9.18 -12.65 1.22
C GLN A 35 -8.51 -11.29 1.37
N PRO A 36 -9.11 -10.22 0.81
CA PRO A 36 -8.43 -8.94 0.67
C PRO A 36 -7.91 -8.40 1.98
N ASP A 37 -6.60 -8.19 2.02
CA ASP A 37 -6.00 -7.43 3.10
C ASP A 37 -6.39 -5.94 3.02
N ARG A 38 -6.32 -5.25 4.16
CA ARG A 38 -6.57 -3.81 4.26
C ARG A 38 -5.28 -3.06 4.59
N ALA A 39 -4.87 -2.13 3.73
CA ALA A 39 -3.77 -1.22 4.00
C ALA A 39 -4.24 -0.05 4.86
N GLU A 40 -3.35 0.42 5.74
CA GLU A 40 -3.55 1.63 6.53
C GLU A 40 -2.39 2.60 6.32
N LEU A 41 -2.72 3.87 6.07
CA LEU A 41 -1.77 4.96 6.23
C LEU A 41 -1.84 5.45 7.67
N ARG A 42 -0.73 5.37 8.39
CA ARG A 42 -0.62 5.82 9.78
C ARG A 42 0.24 7.08 9.87
N ASN A 43 -0.12 7.98 10.79
CA ASN A 43 0.70 9.14 11.11
C ASN A 43 1.88 8.74 12.02
N PRO A 44 2.83 9.66 12.31
CA PRO A 44 3.98 9.36 13.17
C PRO A 44 3.62 8.90 14.59
N GLU A 45 2.46 9.29 15.11
CA GLU A 45 1.94 8.82 16.41
C GLU A 45 1.31 7.42 16.35
N GLY A 46 1.32 6.78 15.16
CA GLY A 46 0.79 5.43 14.95
C GLY A 46 -0.72 5.36 14.72
N ARG A 47 -1.42 6.49 14.62
CA ARG A 47 -2.87 6.56 14.37
C ARG A 47 -3.17 6.39 12.88
N ALA A 48 -4.15 5.55 12.56
CA ALA A 48 -4.65 5.41 11.20
C ALA A 48 -5.32 6.71 10.71
N VAL A 49 -4.82 7.25 9.60
CA VAL A 49 -5.36 8.43 8.91
C VAL A 49 -6.35 8.01 7.84
N THR A 50 -6.03 6.94 7.12
CA THR A 50 -6.93 6.31 6.14
C THR A 50 -6.60 4.83 6.00
N GLY A 51 -7.51 4.06 5.42
CA GLY A 51 -7.21 2.70 5.02
C GLY A 51 -8.07 2.25 3.85
N ARG A 52 -7.52 1.34 3.06
CA ARG A 52 -8.13 0.82 1.84
C ARG A 52 -7.80 -0.65 1.69
N GLY A 53 -8.81 -1.46 1.41
CA GLY A 53 -8.67 -2.84 0.96
C GLY A 53 -9.47 -3.02 -0.32
N TYR A 54 -9.22 -4.11 -1.04
CA TYR A 54 -10.13 -4.50 -2.12
C TYR A 54 -11.45 -4.98 -1.53
N GLU A 55 -12.53 -4.82 -2.28
CA GLU A 55 -13.76 -5.54 -1.95
C GLU A 55 -13.46 -7.04 -2.04
N PRO A 56 -14.01 -7.86 -1.12
CA PRO A 56 -13.98 -9.31 -1.29
C PRO A 56 -14.44 -9.63 -2.71
N ASN A 57 -13.78 -10.59 -3.35
CA ASN A 57 -14.27 -11.11 -4.62
C ASN A 57 -15.50 -12.00 -4.33
N THR A 58 -16.56 -11.40 -3.80
CA THR A 58 -17.90 -11.96 -3.75
C THR A 58 -18.37 -11.94 -5.19
N GLY A 59 -18.18 -13.07 -5.88
CA GLY A 59 -18.69 -13.25 -7.23
C GLY A 59 -20.13 -12.73 -7.31
N CYS A 60 -20.41 -11.95 -8.36
CA CYS A 60 -21.78 -11.65 -8.74
C CYS A 60 -22.55 -12.98 -8.86
N GLU A 61 -23.57 -13.19 -8.02
CA GLU A 61 -24.70 -14.06 -8.35
C GLU A 61 -25.61 -13.38 -9.38
#